data_AF-A0A6N7FBL2-F1
#
_entry.id   AF-A0A6N7FBL2-F1
#
_cell.length_a   1.000
_cell.length_b   1.000
_cell.length_c   1.000
_cell.angle_alpha   90.00
_cell.angle_beta   90.00
_cell.angle_gamma   90.00
#
_symmetry.space_group_name_H-M   'P 1'
#
loop_
_entity.id
_entity.type
_entity.pdbx_description
1 polymer ?
#
loop_
_entity_poly.entity_id
_entity_poly.type
_entity_poly.pdbx_seq_one_letter_code
_entity_poly.pdbx_strand_id
1 'polypeptide(L)'
;MADARDEAQRIMQNLVREQCYLLMLRPADNPPTDFPRSQDELRVDHHAYLVDLERRGLLFAAGPCRDGEGWVRGTGILMVRAPNRAEAQKLADEEPYTKAGFRTVEIVPWQRNEGVTSLNLRLADGVLELDNRRWRLSPAD
;
A
#
# COMPACT_ATOMS: atom_id res chain seq x y z
N MET A 1 15.59 34.94 -3.60
CA MET A 1 15.34 33.95 -4.69
C MET A 1 16.42 32.86 -4.73
N ALA A 2 17.72 33.18 -4.66
CA ALA A 2 18.78 32.16 -4.50
C ALA A 2 18.66 31.38 -3.17
N ASP A 3 18.30 32.08 -2.09
CA ASP A 3 18.19 31.53 -0.73
C ASP A 3 17.22 30.34 -0.60
N ALA A 4 15.98 30.49 -1.07
CA ALA A 4 14.97 29.42 -0.98
C ALA A 4 15.32 28.19 -1.84
N ARG A 5 16.02 28.38 -2.97
CA ARG A 5 16.47 27.27 -3.82
C ARG A 5 17.58 26.48 -3.12
N ASP A 6 18.55 27.18 -2.54
CA ASP A 6 19.67 26.56 -1.84
C ASP A 6 19.21 25.83 -0.57
N GLU A 7 18.24 26.41 0.16
CA GLU A 7 17.61 25.78 1.31
C GLU A 7 16.82 24.52 0.92
N ALA A 8 16.00 24.58 -0.13
CA ALA A 8 15.27 23.42 -0.63
C ALA A 8 16.22 22.28 -1.01
N GLN A 9 17.34 22.61 -1.66
CA GLN A 9 18.35 21.62 -2.02
C GLN A 9 18.99 20.96 -0.80
N ARG A 10 19.32 21.73 0.26
CA ARG A 10 19.84 21.19 1.52
C ARG A 10 18.86 20.23 2.19
N ILE A 11 17.58 20.61 2.27
CA ILE A 11 16.53 19.75 2.84
C ILE A 11 16.45 18.45 2.05
N MET A 12 16.30 18.55 0.72
CA MET A 12 16.12 17.41 -0.15
C MET A 12 17.31 16.43 -0.12
N GLN A 13 18.54 16.92 0.04
CA GLN A 13 19.74 16.06 0.08
C GLN A 13 19.76 15.10 1.29
N ASN A 14 19.09 15.45 2.39
CA ASN A 14 19.10 14.66 3.62
C ASN A 14 17.94 13.65 3.73
N LEU A 15 17.05 13.61 2.73
CA LEU A 15 15.92 12.68 2.70
C LEU A 15 16.36 11.27 2.30
N VAL A 16 15.80 10.25 2.95
CA VAL A 16 16.14 8.83 2.74
C VAL A 16 15.83 8.35 1.31
N ARG A 17 14.75 8.86 0.70
CA ARG A 17 14.29 8.52 -0.66
C ARG A 17 14.12 7.02 -0.90
N GLU A 18 13.31 6.36 -0.07
CA GLU A 18 13.00 4.95 -0.29
C GLU A 18 12.17 4.78 -1.58
N GLN A 19 12.66 3.95 -2.50
CA GLN A 19 11.96 3.69 -3.75
C GLN A 19 10.74 2.80 -3.53
N CYS A 20 9.59 3.31 -3.94
CA CYS A 20 8.29 2.64 -3.93
C CYS A 20 7.57 2.83 -5.28
N TYR A 21 6.42 2.20 -5.43
CA TYR A 21 5.53 2.38 -6.57
C TYR A 21 4.09 2.42 -6.10
N LEU A 22 3.30 3.34 -6.67
CA LEU A 22 1.85 3.31 -6.52
C LEU A 22 1.28 2.43 -7.63
N LEU A 23 0.54 1.41 -7.25
CA LEU A 23 -0.32 0.64 -8.14
C LEU A 23 -1.73 1.20 -7.98
N MET A 24 -2.11 2.08 -8.90
CA MET A 24 -3.43 2.68 -8.93
C MET A 24 -4.36 1.76 -9.70
N LEU A 25 -5.20 1.04 -8.97
CA LEU A 25 -6.14 0.09 -9.55
C LEU A 25 -7.46 0.76 -9.88
N ARG A 26 -8.01 0.47 -11.05
CA ARG A 26 -9.36 0.88 -11.47
C ARG A 26 -10.13 -0.33 -12.00
N PRO A 27 -11.48 -0.35 -11.93
CA PRO A 27 -12.26 -1.35 -12.65
C PRO A 27 -11.86 -1.39 -14.13
N ALA A 28 -11.78 -2.58 -14.70
CA ALA A 28 -11.63 -2.73 -16.15
C ALA A 28 -12.90 -2.25 -16.87
N ASP A 29 -12.76 -1.67 -18.06
CA ASP A 29 -13.90 -1.23 -18.88
C ASP A 29 -14.79 -2.42 -19.29
N ASN A 30 -14.16 -3.57 -19.55
CA ASN A 30 -14.82 -4.81 -19.95
C ASN A 30 -14.37 -5.96 -19.03
N PRO A 31 -14.89 -6.03 -17.79
CA PRO A 31 -14.54 -7.12 -16.87
C PRO A 31 -15.15 -8.45 -17.39
N PRO A 32 -14.54 -9.60 -17.06
CA PRO A 32 -15.11 -10.89 -17.44
C PRO A 32 -16.52 -11.08 -16.88
N THR A 33 -17.44 -11.54 -17.73
CA THR A 33 -18.83 -11.85 -17.37
C THR A 33 -19.06 -13.31 -17.00
N ASP A 34 -18.18 -14.20 -17.47
CA ASP A 34 -18.22 -15.65 -17.21
C ASP A 34 -16.92 -16.11 -16.51
N PHE A 35 -16.66 -15.53 -15.33
CA PHE A 35 -15.53 -15.94 -14.50
C PHE A 35 -15.94 -17.12 -13.62
N PRO A 36 -15.16 -18.23 -13.58
CA PRO A 36 -15.58 -19.48 -12.95
C PRO A 36 -15.63 -19.45 -11.41
N ARG A 37 -15.31 -18.31 -10.78
CA ARG A 37 -15.27 -18.14 -9.32
C ARG A 37 -16.10 -16.94 -8.91
N SER A 38 -16.61 -16.98 -7.69
CA SER A 38 -17.36 -15.87 -7.11
C SER A 38 -16.47 -14.65 -6.78
N GLN A 39 -17.10 -13.48 -6.62
CA GLN A 39 -16.38 -12.29 -6.14
C GLN A 39 -15.85 -12.45 -4.72
N ASP A 40 -16.50 -13.26 -3.88
CA ASP A 40 -16.05 -13.49 -2.51
C ASP A 40 -14.77 -14.33 -2.47
N GLU A 41 -14.66 -15.35 -3.32
CA GLU A 41 -13.43 -16.11 -3.49
C GLU A 41 -12.29 -15.24 -4.00
N LEU A 42 -12.55 -14.35 -4.97
CA LEU A 42 -11.53 -13.43 -5.48
C LEU A 42 -11.12 -12.39 -4.42
N ARG A 43 -12.04 -11.98 -3.55
CA ARG A 43 -11.75 -11.10 -2.41
C ARG A 43 -10.86 -11.79 -1.37
N VAL A 44 -11.07 -13.07 -1.10
CA VAL A 44 -10.19 -13.87 -0.21
C VAL A 44 -8.77 -13.89 -0.77
N ASP A 45 -8.61 -14.22 -2.05
CA ASP A 45 -7.29 -14.26 -2.69
C ASP A 45 -6.60 -12.89 -2.67
N HIS A 46 -7.34 -11.82 -2.96
CA HIS A 46 -6.84 -10.45 -2.92
C HIS A 46 -6.26 -10.12 -1.54
N HIS A 47 -6.99 -10.37 -0.46
CA HIS A 47 -6.49 -10.07 0.89
C HIS A 47 -5.36 -11.01 1.31
N ALA A 48 -5.39 -12.29 0.92
CA ALA A 48 -4.30 -13.21 1.17
C ALA A 48 -2.99 -12.76 0.48
N TYR A 49 -3.10 -12.29 -0.77
CA TYR A 49 -1.98 -11.73 -1.52
C TYR A 49 -1.41 -10.47 -0.83
N LEU A 50 -2.26 -9.54 -0.39
CA LEU A 50 -1.78 -8.34 0.32
C LEU A 50 -1.08 -8.67 1.65
N VAL A 51 -1.59 -9.64 2.41
CA VAL A 51 -0.96 -10.12 3.64
C VAL A 51 0.40 -10.79 3.35
N ASP A 52 0.51 -11.57 2.27
CA ASP A 52 1.80 -12.13 1.84
C ASP A 52 2.81 -11.02 1.50
N LEU A 53 2.40 -10.01 0.72
CA LEU A 53 3.28 -8.89 0.38
C LEU A 53 3.73 -8.11 1.63
N GLU A 54 2.84 -7.91 2.60
CA GLU A 54 3.17 -7.28 3.88
C GLU A 54 4.22 -8.10 4.64
N ARG A 55 4.01 -9.42 4.79
CA ARG A 55 4.94 -10.33 5.49
C ARG A 55 6.31 -10.39 4.82
N ARG A 56 6.37 -10.25 3.50
CA ARG A 56 7.63 -10.18 2.73
C ARG A 56 8.27 -8.80 2.75
N GLY A 57 7.66 -7.81 3.40
CA GLY A 57 8.13 -6.43 3.45
C GLY A 57 7.93 -5.65 2.15
N LEU A 58 7.22 -6.22 1.18
CA LEU A 58 6.99 -5.62 -0.14
C LEU A 58 5.82 -4.65 -0.15
N LEU A 59 4.83 -4.81 0.74
CA LEU A 59 3.73 -3.86 0.87
C LEU A 59 4.08 -2.75 1.86
N PHE A 60 4.00 -1.49 1.42
CA PHE A 60 4.07 -0.33 2.30
C PHE A 60 2.69 -0.02 2.89
N ALA A 61 1.65 -0.01 2.04
CA ALA A 61 0.26 0.18 2.45
C ALA A 61 -0.69 -0.24 1.31
N ALA A 62 -1.93 -0.57 1.64
CA ALA A 62 -2.98 -0.88 0.69
C ALA A 62 -4.33 -0.37 1.19
N GLY A 63 -5.20 0.05 0.27
CA GLY A 63 -6.58 0.38 0.63
C GLY A 63 -7.48 0.71 -0.56
N PRO A 64 -8.80 0.59 -0.37
CA PRO A 64 -9.77 1.04 -1.37
C PRO A 64 -9.87 2.56 -1.38
N CYS A 65 -10.04 3.13 -2.57
CA CYS A 65 -10.51 4.50 -2.70
C CYS A 65 -12.03 4.54 -2.54
N ARG A 66 -12.51 5.52 -1.78
CA ARG A 66 -13.94 5.76 -1.57
C ARG A 66 -14.38 7.00 -2.34
N ASP A 67 -15.59 6.99 -2.86
CA ASP A 67 -16.20 8.19 -3.42
C ASP A 67 -16.67 9.16 -2.31
N GLY A 68 -17.25 10.30 -2.70
CA GLY A 68 -17.73 11.33 -1.76
C GLY A 68 -18.84 10.85 -0.82
N GLU A 69 -19.47 9.71 -1.12
CA GLU A 69 -20.50 9.06 -0.29
C GLU A 69 -19.91 7.92 0.58
N GLY A 70 -18.62 7.63 0.44
CA GLY A 70 -17.93 6.59 1.19
C GLY A 70 -17.94 5.21 0.53
N TRP A 71 -18.51 5.05 -0.66
CA TRP A 71 -18.62 3.77 -1.36
C TRP A 71 -17.32 3.39 -2.05
N VAL A 72 -17.03 2.08 -2.03
CA VAL A 72 -15.90 1.50 -2.77
C VAL A 72 -16.38 1.04 -4.14
N ARG A 73 -15.92 1.69 -5.20
CA ARG A 73 -16.29 1.35 -6.59
C ARG A 73 -15.16 0.62 -7.33
N GLY A 74 -14.54 -0.35 -6.67
CA GLY A 74 -13.46 -1.17 -7.24
C GLY A 74 -12.11 -0.47 -7.42
N THR A 75 -12.03 0.84 -7.21
CA THR A 75 -10.79 1.63 -7.22
C THR A 75 -9.99 1.42 -5.93
N GLY A 76 -8.68 1.29 -6.05
CA GLY A 76 -7.79 1.15 -4.89
C GLY A 76 -6.36 1.59 -5.19
N ILE A 77 -5.57 1.74 -4.14
CA ILE A 77 -4.14 2.04 -4.23
C ILE A 77 -3.38 0.99 -3.42
N LEU A 78 -2.37 0.39 -4.05
CA LEU A 78 -1.31 -0.34 -3.35
C LEU A 78 -0.02 0.46 -3.45
N MET A 79 0.69 0.59 -2.35
CA MET A 79 2.02 1.17 -2.30
C MET A 79 3.01 0.04 -2.08
N VAL A 80 3.83 -0.29 -3.08
CA VAL A 80 4.75 -1.43 -3.03
C VAL A 80 6.20 -0.98 -3.08
N ARG A 81 7.06 -1.69 -2.35
CA ARG A 81 8.52 -1.57 -2.45
C ARG A 81 9.01 -2.49 -3.56
N ALA A 82 9.75 -1.92 -4.50
CA ALA A 82 10.37 -2.68 -5.58
C ALA A 82 11.67 -1.98 -6.02
N PRO A 83 12.69 -2.72 -6.44
CA PRO A 83 13.98 -2.13 -6.87
C PRO A 83 13.87 -1.40 -8.21
N ASN A 84 12.86 -1.69 -9.02
CA ASN A 84 12.62 -1.06 -10.31
C ASN A 84 11.17 -1.27 -10.78
N ARG A 85 10.79 -0.60 -11.89
CA ARG A 85 9.44 -0.65 -12.46
C ARG A 85 9.06 -2.05 -12.96
N ALA A 86 10.01 -2.86 -13.44
CA ALA A 86 9.71 -4.20 -13.93
C ALA A 86 9.30 -5.14 -12.78
N GLU A 87 9.96 -5.05 -11.63
CA GLU A 87 9.55 -5.79 -10.43
C GLU A 87 8.20 -5.30 -9.89
N ALA A 88 7.94 -3.98 -9.93
CA ALA A 88 6.61 -3.46 -9.59
C ALA A 88 5.51 -3.96 -10.55
N GLN A 89 5.82 -4.11 -11.84
CA GLN A 89 4.90 -4.67 -12.83
C GLN A 89 4.55 -6.12 -12.52
N LYS A 90 5.54 -6.95 -12.14
CA LYS A 90 5.26 -8.34 -11.71
C LYS A 90 4.31 -8.39 -10.52
N LEU A 91 4.45 -7.49 -9.56
CA LEU A 91 3.52 -7.41 -8.42
C LEU A 91 2.11 -7.00 -8.87
N ALA A 92 2.00 -6.05 -9.78
CA ALA A 92 0.71 -5.66 -10.35
C ALA A 92 0.04 -6.81 -11.11
N ASP A 93 0.78 -7.53 -11.94
CA ASP A 93 0.27 -8.62 -12.77
C ASP A 93 -0.19 -9.83 -11.94
N GLU A 94 0.40 -10.03 -10.76
CA GLU A 94 0.01 -11.08 -9.82
C GLU A 94 -1.12 -10.68 -8.86
N GLU A 95 -1.54 -9.42 -8.84
CA GLU A 95 -2.67 -8.99 -8.02
C GLU A 95 -3.95 -9.73 -8.48
N PRO A 96 -4.70 -10.41 -7.60
CA PRO A 96 -5.76 -11.32 -8.01
C PRO A 96 -6.84 -10.72 -8.90
N TYR A 97 -7.31 -9.48 -8.63
CA TYR A 97 -8.31 -8.85 -9.49
C TYR A 97 -7.72 -8.41 -10.84
N THR A 98 -6.48 -7.94 -10.88
CA THR A 98 -5.77 -7.62 -12.12
C THR A 98 -5.52 -8.87 -12.97
N LYS A 99 -4.98 -9.94 -12.37
CA LYS A 99 -4.74 -11.22 -13.02
C LYS A 99 -6.02 -11.85 -13.58
N ALA A 100 -7.14 -11.67 -12.88
CA ALA A 100 -8.46 -12.11 -13.31
C ALA A 100 -9.13 -11.15 -14.31
N GLY A 101 -8.51 -10.03 -14.70
CA GLY A 101 -9.04 -9.08 -15.68
C GLY A 101 -10.14 -8.15 -15.17
N PHE A 102 -10.43 -8.14 -13.87
CA PHE A 102 -11.43 -7.25 -13.27
C PHE A 102 -10.90 -5.84 -13.01
N ARG A 103 -9.57 -5.66 -12.93
CA ARG A 103 -8.94 -4.37 -12.69
C ARG A 103 -7.80 -4.10 -13.65
N THR A 104 -7.68 -2.84 -14.07
CA THR A 104 -6.48 -2.31 -14.73
C THR A 104 -5.59 -1.63 -13.69
N VAL A 105 -4.28 -1.63 -13.92
CA VAL A 105 -3.29 -0.99 -13.05
C VAL A 105 -2.50 0.06 -13.80
N GLU A 106 -2.42 1.25 -13.20
CA GLU A 106 -1.44 2.27 -13.53
C GLU A 106 -0.30 2.22 -12.51
N ILE A 107 0.95 2.10 -12.98
CA ILE A 107 2.14 2.02 -12.12
C ILE A 107 2.87 3.37 -12.14
N VAL A 108 2.89 4.04 -10.99
CA VAL A 108 3.53 5.33 -10.81
C VAL A 108 4.78 5.16 -9.94
N PRO A 109 6.00 5.48 -10.44
CA PRO A 109 7.18 5.55 -9.60
C PRO A 109 7.00 6.58 -8.50
N TRP A 110 7.26 6.22 -7.25
CA TRP A 110 7.08 7.10 -6.11
C TRP A 110 8.20 6.92 -5.10
N GLN A 111 8.63 7.99 -4.44
CA GLN A 111 9.64 7.91 -3.37
C GLN A 111 9.03 8.34 -2.05
N ARG A 112 9.18 7.48 -1.04
CA ARG A 112 8.87 7.85 0.34
C ARG A 112 10.04 8.62 0.89
N ASN A 113 9.84 9.92 1.06
CA ASN A 113 10.87 10.86 1.52
C ASN A 113 10.64 11.24 2.99
N GLU A 114 9.42 11.65 3.31
CA GLU A 114 8.98 12.00 4.65
C GLU A 114 7.98 10.97 5.20
N GLY A 115 7.99 10.78 6.51
CA GLY A 115 7.09 9.89 7.23
C GLY A 115 7.60 9.65 8.64
N VAL A 116 6.70 9.37 9.56
CA VAL A 116 7.03 8.98 10.93
C VAL A 116 6.18 7.79 11.33
N THR A 117 6.80 6.86 12.04
CA THR A 117 6.10 5.82 12.80
C THR A 117 6.64 5.90 14.22
N SER A 118 5.77 6.19 15.19
CA SER A 118 6.17 6.25 16.60
C SER A 118 5.74 4.96 17.29
N LEU A 119 6.67 4.33 18.01
CA LEU A 119 6.43 3.13 18.81
C LEU A 119 6.84 3.41 20.25
N ASN A 120 5.92 3.24 21.21
CA ASN A 120 6.19 3.37 22.63
C ASN A 120 5.72 2.10 23.36
N LEU A 121 6.64 1.44 24.05
CA LEU A 121 6.38 0.21 24.79
C LEU A 121 6.57 0.47 26.30
N ARG A 122 5.48 0.40 27.06
CA ARG A 122 5.48 0.58 28.52
C ARG A 122 5.19 -0.75 29.21
N LEU A 123 6.26 -1.46 29.53
CA LEU A 123 6.20 -2.83 30.05
C LEU A 123 5.53 -2.91 31.43
N ALA A 124 5.81 -1.97 32.34
CA ALA A 124 5.18 -1.94 33.67
C ALA A 124 3.66 -1.71 33.60
N ASP A 125 3.21 -0.93 32.62
CA ASP A 125 1.79 -0.60 32.41
C ASP A 125 1.08 -1.61 31.48
N GLY A 126 1.82 -2.50 30.81
CA GLY A 126 1.29 -3.39 29.78
C GLY A 126 0.69 -2.65 28.58
N VAL A 127 1.31 -1.55 28.13
CA VAL A 127 0.79 -0.69 27.06
C VAL A 127 1.74 -0.63 25.87
N LEU A 128 1.17 -0.78 24.66
CA LEU A 128 1.78 -0.41 23.39
C LEU A 128 1.10 0.86 22.87
N GLU A 129 1.88 1.85 22.48
CA GLU A 129 1.40 2.98 21.66
C GLU A 129 2.09 2.97 20.30
N LEU A 130 1.30 3.15 19.25
CA LEU A 130 1.71 3.21 17.85
C LEU A 130 0.91 4.31 17.17
N ASP A 131 1.60 5.37 16.74
CA ASP A 131 1.02 6.57 16.11
C ASP A 131 -0.21 7.12 16.88
N ASN A 132 -0.02 7.43 18.16
CA ASN A 132 -1.02 8.00 19.09
C ASN A 132 -2.23 7.11 19.41
N ARG A 133 -2.26 5.87 18.91
CA ARG A 133 -3.25 4.86 19.30
C ARG A 133 -2.67 4.01 20.43
N ARG A 134 -3.52 3.50 21.31
CA ARG A 134 -3.13 2.71 22.49
C ARG A 134 -3.72 1.31 22.41
N TRP A 135 -2.88 0.32 22.73
CA TRP A 135 -3.26 -1.08 22.84
C TRP A 135 -2.82 -1.63 24.20
N ARG A 136 -3.63 -2.51 24.78
CA ARG A 136 -3.23 -3.29 25.95
C ARG A 136 -2.48 -4.53 25.47
N LEU A 137 -1.34 -4.78 26.09
CA LEU A 137 -0.58 -6.00 25.89
C LEU A 137 -1.04 -7.02 26.92
N SER A 138 -1.22 -8.25 26.46
CA SER A 138 -1.43 -9.41 27.29
C SER A 138 -0.56 -10.52 26.71
N PRO A 139 0.06 -11.36 27.54
CA PRO A 139 0.71 -12.57 27.05
C PRO A 139 -0.27 -13.33 26.16
N ALA A 140 0.20 -13.84 25.02
CA ALA A 140 -0.53 -14.88 24.32
C ALA A 140 -0.55 -16.13 25.21
N ASP A 141 -1.65 -16.88 25.18
CA ASP A 141 -1.79 -18.16 25.91
C ASP A 141 -0.61 -19.12 25.66
#